data_AF-A0A948LW99-F1
#
_entry.id   AF-A0A948LW99-F1
#
_cell.length_a   1.000
_cell.length_b   1.000
_cell.length_c   1.000
_cell.angle_alpha   90.00
_cell.angle_beta   90.00
_cell.angle_gamma   90.00
#
_symmetry.space_group_name_H-M   'P 1'
#
loop_
_entity.id
_entity.type
_entity.pdbx_description
1 polymer ?
#
loop_
_entity_poly.entity_id
_entity_poly.type
_entity_poly.pdbx_seq_one_letter_code
_entity_poly.pdbx_strand_id
1 'polypeptide(L)'
;MPVMEVEERARVPGEYLVSLATDTSEEAIVDRYSQLGIKEVNALGDETYLLVLANDPGPREMTRLIDDDFRFRLVQPNIIYWVNRPGRKTD
;
A
#
# COMPACT_ATOMS: atom_id res chain seq x y z
N MET A 1 12.43 -21.13 2.05
CA MET A 1 12.40 -19.65 2.18
C MET A 1 11.18 -19.30 3.01
N PRO A 2 11.28 -18.75 4.23
CA PRO A 2 10.11 -18.36 4.98
C PRO A 2 9.60 -17.02 4.44
N VAL A 3 8.35 -16.99 4.00
CA VAL A 3 7.56 -15.78 3.81
C VAL A 3 7.41 -15.14 5.19
N MET A 4 8.20 -14.10 5.48
CA MET A 4 7.92 -13.25 6.64
C MET A 4 6.58 -12.57 6.39
N GLU A 5 5.56 -13.00 7.11
CA GLU A 5 4.24 -12.38 7.06
C GLU A 5 4.37 -10.88 7.35
N VAL A 6 3.85 -10.06 6.44
CA VAL A 6 3.82 -8.60 6.54
C VAL A 6 3.06 -8.12 7.79
N GLU A 7 2.38 -9.03 8.52
CA GLU A 7 1.69 -8.76 9.78
C GLU A 7 2.62 -8.26 10.91
N GLU A 8 3.92 -8.57 10.88
CA GLU A 8 4.84 -8.18 11.96
C GLU A 8 5.49 -6.80 11.77
N ARG A 9 5.40 -6.17 10.60
CA ARG A 9 6.03 -4.86 10.34
C ARG A 9 5.06 -3.71 10.64
N ALA A 10 5.53 -2.73 11.42
CA ALA A 10 4.77 -1.51 11.67
C ALA A 10 4.41 -0.82 10.36
N ARG A 11 3.12 -0.53 10.17
CA ARG A 11 2.55 0.12 8.99
C ARG A 11 1.71 1.32 9.39
N VAL A 12 1.44 2.20 8.43
CA VAL A 12 0.46 3.27 8.60
C VAL A 12 -0.96 2.72 8.34
N PRO A 13 -1.89 2.79 9.31
CA PRO A 13 -3.26 2.33 9.11
C PRO A 13 -3.97 3.08 7.99
N GLY A 14 -4.67 2.35 7.13
CA GLY A 14 -5.42 2.90 6.00
C GLY A 14 -4.58 3.38 4.80
N GLU A 15 -3.25 3.27 4.85
CA GLU A 15 -2.38 3.69 3.75
C GLU A 15 -1.74 2.50 3.02
N TYR A 16 -1.86 2.52 1.69
CA TYR A 16 -1.40 1.45 0.81
C TYR A 16 -0.70 2.02 -0.41
N LEU A 17 0.36 1.33 -0.86
CA LEU A 17 0.95 1.57 -2.17
C LEU A 17 0.32 0.61 -3.16
N VAL A 18 -0.24 1.16 -4.23
CA VAL A 18 -0.97 0.42 -5.27
C VAL A 18 -0.25 0.63 -6.59
N SER A 19 0.20 -0.45 -7.23
CA SER A 19 0.82 -0.40 -8.56
C SER A 19 -0.14 -0.98 -9.59
N LEU A 20 -0.40 -0.22 -10.65
CA LEU A 20 -1.27 -0.58 -11.76
C LEU A 20 -0.47 -1.18 -12.92
N ALA A 21 -1.15 -1.95 -13.77
CA ALA A 21 -0.57 -2.40 -15.04
C ALA A 21 -0.30 -1.20 -15.97
N THR A 22 0.75 -1.30 -16.79
CA THR A 22 1.03 -0.35 -17.88
C THR A 22 -0.22 -0.28 -18.76
N ASP A 23 -0.78 0.91 -18.98
CA ASP A 23 -2.07 1.18 -19.66
C ASP A 23 -3.35 1.13 -18.80
N THR A 24 -3.25 0.95 -17.49
CA THR A 24 -4.40 1.10 -16.58
C THR A 24 -4.45 2.51 -15.99
N SER A 25 -5.64 3.13 -15.99
CA SER A 25 -5.86 4.45 -15.40
C SER A 25 -6.11 4.40 -13.90
N GLU A 26 -5.89 5.55 -13.24
CA GLU A 26 -6.19 5.76 -11.81
C GLU A 26 -7.66 5.46 -11.46
N GLU A 27 -8.59 5.61 -12.40
CA GLU A 27 -10.01 5.28 -12.22
C GLU A 27 -10.23 3.83 -11.75
N ALA A 28 -9.35 2.90 -12.13
CA ALA A 28 -9.41 1.52 -11.65
C ALA A 28 -9.29 1.44 -10.11
N ILE A 29 -8.48 2.31 -9.49
CA ILE A 29 -8.33 2.41 -8.03
C ILE A 29 -9.64 2.89 -7.41
N VAL A 30 -10.25 3.93 -7.99
CA VAL A 30 -11.52 4.49 -7.50
C VAL A 30 -12.63 3.45 -7.57
N ASP A 31 -12.77 2.78 -8.71
CA ASP A 31 -13.75 1.71 -8.91
C ASP A 31 -13.58 0.58 -7.90
N ARG A 32 -12.33 0.14 -7.69
CA ARG A 32 -12.02 -1.00 -6.84
C ARG A 32 -12.22 -0.72 -5.35
N TYR A 33 -11.89 0.48 -4.88
CA TYR A 33 -11.80 0.77 -3.45
C TYR A 33 -12.82 1.79 -2.92
N SER A 34 -13.73 2.31 -3.77
CA SER A 34 -14.76 3.29 -3.39
C SER A 34 -15.54 2.92 -2.11
N GLN A 35 -15.89 1.64 -1.95
CA GLN A 35 -16.65 1.15 -0.80
C GLN A 35 -15.89 1.23 0.54
N LEU A 36 -14.58 1.34 0.51
CA LEU A 36 -13.73 1.45 1.71
C LEU A 36 -13.54 2.91 2.18
N GLY A 37 -14.16 3.86 1.48
CA GLY A 37 -14.10 5.28 1.79
C GLY A 37 -12.74 5.88 1.42
N ILE A 38 -12.48 6.05 0.13
CA ILE A 38 -11.26 6.70 -0.36
C ILE A 38 -11.19 8.14 0.16
N LYS A 39 -10.10 8.48 0.84
CA LYS A 39 -9.78 9.84 1.27
C LYS A 39 -8.89 10.54 0.26
N GLU A 40 -7.85 9.85 -0.21
CA GLU A 40 -6.87 10.38 -1.16
C GLU A 40 -6.35 9.29 -2.09
N VAL A 41 -6.03 9.70 -3.31
CA VAL A 41 -5.23 8.93 -4.27
C VAL A 41 -4.17 9.88 -4.81
N ASN A 42 -2.90 9.57 -4.54
CA ASN A 42 -1.77 10.41 -4.93
C ASN A 42 -0.80 9.61 -5.81
N ALA A 43 -0.56 10.08 -7.03
CA ALA A 43 0.43 9.46 -7.91
C ALA A 43 1.86 9.63 -7.35
N LEU A 44 2.63 8.55 -7.31
CA LEU A 44 4.03 8.52 -6.87
C LEU A 44 5.02 8.36 -8.04
N GLY A 45 4.53 7.99 -9.24
CA GLY A 45 5.32 7.65 -10.42
C GLY A 45 5.32 6.14 -10.71
N ASP A 46 5.78 5.75 -11.90
CA ASP A 46 5.88 4.34 -12.34
C ASP A 46 4.60 3.51 -12.06
N GLU A 47 3.46 4.06 -12.48
CA GLU A 47 2.12 3.47 -12.31
C GLU A 47 1.77 3.14 -10.85
N THR A 48 2.46 3.77 -9.89
CA THR A 48 2.30 3.54 -8.46
C THR A 48 1.65 4.74 -7.78
N TYR A 49 0.71 4.44 -6.88
CA TYR A 49 -0.14 5.41 -6.21
C TYR A 49 -0.13 5.15 -4.70
N LEU A 50 -0.11 6.21 -3.92
CA LEU A 50 -0.50 6.18 -2.51
C LEU A 50 -2.02 6.27 -2.44
N LEU A 51 -2.64 5.23 -1.89
CA LEU A 51 -4.07 5.17 -1.58
C LEU A 51 -4.27 5.35 -0.07
N VAL A 52 -5.13 6.30 0.31
CA VAL A 52 -5.52 6.55 1.70
C VAL A 52 -7.00 6.22 1.87
N LEU A 53 -7.32 5.32 2.81
CA LEU A 53 -8.67 4.84 3.10
C LEU A 53 -9.19 5.32 4.45
N ALA A 54 -10.49 5.53 4.55
CA ALA A 54 -11.18 5.84 5.80
C ALA A 54 -11.36 4.58 6.66
N ASN A 55 -11.74 3.48 6.03
CA ASN A 55 -11.92 2.19 6.67
C ASN A 55 -10.77 1.28 6.24
N ASP A 56 -9.87 0.99 7.17
CA ASP A 56 -8.72 0.13 6.90
C ASP A 56 -9.13 -1.36 6.94
N PRO A 57 -9.17 -2.07 5.80
CA PRO A 57 -9.52 -3.49 5.79
C PRO A 57 -8.35 -4.40 6.20
N GLY A 58 -7.14 -3.84 6.28
CA GLY A 58 -5.90 -4.57 6.57
C GLY A 58 -5.23 -5.21 5.34
N PRO A 59 -3.94 -5.57 5.44
CA PRO A 59 -3.14 -6.01 4.28
C PRO A 59 -3.67 -7.28 3.60
N ARG A 60 -4.11 -8.27 4.38
CA ARG A 60 -4.61 -9.54 3.82
C ARG A 60 -5.83 -9.32 2.93
N GLU A 61 -6.74 -8.46 3.35
CA GLU A 61 -7.93 -8.15 2.57
C GLU A 61 -7.62 -7.27 1.36
N MET A 62 -6.71 -6.31 1.50
CA MET A 62 -6.23 -5.52 0.36
C MET A 62 -5.60 -6.37 -0.74
N THR A 63 -4.85 -7.41 -0.39
CA THR A 63 -4.31 -8.37 -1.38
C THR A 63 -5.44 -9.15 -2.04
N ARG A 64 -6.37 -9.72 -1.27
CA ARG A 64 -7.51 -10.47 -1.82
C ARG A 64 -8.36 -9.65 -2.79
N LEU A 65 -8.53 -8.36 -2.52
CA LEU A 65 -9.29 -7.46 -3.38
C LEU A 65 -8.71 -7.34 -4.79
N ILE A 66 -7.46 -7.75 -5.04
CA ILE A 66 -6.84 -7.66 -6.37
C ILE A 66 -6.43 -9.01 -6.96
N ASP A 67 -6.63 -10.14 -6.25
CA ASP A 67 -6.10 -11.46 -6.65
C ASP A 67 -6.48 -11.86 -8.09
N ASP A 68 -7.68 -11.49 -8.55
CA ASP A 68 -8.19 -11.79 -9.90
C ASP A 68 -8.33 -10.56 -10.81
N ASP A 69 -7.76 -9.41 -10.45
CA ASP A 69 -7.83 -8.18 -11.27
C ASP A 69 -6.50 -7.83 -11.91
N PHE A 70 -6.35 -8.18 -13.19
CA PHE A 70 -5.14 -7.94 -13.98
C PHE A 70 -4.77 -6.45 -14.14
N ARG A 71 -5.68 -5.52 -13.82
CA ARG A 71 -5.40 -4.08 -13.80
C ARG A 71 -4.44 -3.69 -12.67
N PHE A 72 -4.35 -4.52 -11.64
CA PHE A 72 -3.50 -4.31 -10.47
C PHE A 72 -2.33 -5.28 -10.48
N ARG A 73 -1.11 -4.74 -10.40
CA ARG A 73 0.12 -5.55 -10.30
C ARG A 73 0.46 -5.88 -8.86
N LEU A 74 0.26 -4.93 -7.96
CA LEU A 74 0.66 -5.07 -6.57
C LEU A 74 -0.13 -4.12 -5.67
N VAL A 75 -0.45 -4.59 -4.48
CA VAL A 75 -0.89 -3.76 -3.35
C VAL A 75 -0.08 -4.15 -2.13
N GLN A 76 0.48 -3.15 -1.45
CA GLN A 76 1.28 -3.35 -0.24
C GLN A 76 0.94 -2.28 0.82
N PRO A 77 1.00 -2.60 2.12
CA PRO A 77 0.83 -1.60 3.16
C PRO A 77 1.98 -0.58 3.13
N ASN A 78 1.69 0.67 3.49
CA ASN A 78 2.74 1.68 3.69
C ASN A 78 3.51 1.40 5.00
N ILE A 79 4.73 0.88 4.90
CA ILE A 79 5.55 0.45 6.03
C ILE A 79 6.30 1.63 6.66
N ILE A 80 6.31 1.69 7.99
CA ILE A 80 7.07 2.69 8.76
C ILE A 80 8.52 2.20 8.88
N TYR A 81 9.46 3.02 8.39
CA TYR A 81 10.89 2.79 8.55
C TYR A 81 11.48 3.72 9.62
N TRP A 82 12.06 3.14 10.66
CA TRP A 82 12.80 3.89 11.68
C TRP A 82 14.26 4.04 11.24
N VAL A 83 14.76 5.27 11.20
CA VAL A 83 16.19 5.50 10.99
C VAL A 83 16.92 5.19 12.29
N ASN A 84 17.64 4.08 12.36
CA ASN A 84 18.59 3.84 13.45
C ASN A 84 19.68 4.92 13.36
N ARG A 85 19.58 5.99 14.15
CA ARG A 85 20.73 6.87 14.36
C ARG A 85 21.73 6.09 15.21
N PRO A 86 22.93 5.72 14.71
CA PRO A 86 23.96 5.21 15.58
C PRO A 86 24.26 6.29 16.62
N GLY A 87 24.15 5.92 17.90
CA GLY A 87 24.42 6.82 19.00
C GLY A 87 25.79 7.48 18.80
N ARG A 88 25.82 8.81 18.83
CA ARG A 88 27.04 9.61 18.87
C ARG A 88 27.82 9.14 20.10
N LYS A 89 28.88 8.33 19.90
CA LYS A 89 29.89 8.15 20.93
C LYS A 89 30.58 9.51 21.09
N THR A 90 30.26 10.19 22.18
CA THR A 90 31.10 11.25 22.72
C THR A 90 32.27 10.56 23.38
N ASP A 91 33.43 10.60 22.73
CA ASP A 91 34.72 10.49 23.42
C ASP A 91 35.02 11.80 24.16
#